data_AF-A0A496CNL6-F1
#
_entry.id   AF-A0A496CNL6-F1
#
_cell.length_a   1.000
_cell.length_b   1.000
_cell.length_c   1.000
_cell.angle_alpha   90.00
_cell.angle_beta   90.00
_cell.angle_gamma   90.00
#
_symmetry.space_group_name_H-M   'P 1'
#
loop_
_entity.id
_entity.type
_entity.pdbx_description
1 polymer ?
#
loop_
_entity_poly.entity_id
_entity_poly.type
_entity_poly.pdbx_seq_one_letter_code
_entity_poly.pdbx_strand_id
1 'polypeptide(L)' 'MKHILLQKALTYKKREKITAPTGYEFDCFLGAWISVSDKSLLVNHKDFPGYGTKKNDIETGEDMKGQ' A
#
# COMPACT_ATOMS: atom_id res chain seq x y z
N MET A 1 20.25 -5.24 24.30
CA MET A 1 19.10 -6.03 23.80
C MET A 1 18.17 -5.07 23.06
N LYS A 2 17.86 -5.28 21.76
CA LYS A 2 16.93 -4.41 21.01
C LYS A 2 15.50 -4.95 21.12
N HIS A 3 14.53 -4.05 21.26
CA HIS A 3 13.12 -4.38 21.38
C HIS A 3 12.59 -5.13 20.13
N ILE A 4 11.73 -6.14 20.29
CA ILE A 4 11.23 -7.00 19.21
C ILE A 4 10.54 -6.22 18.07
N LEU A 5 9.86 -5.12 18.40
CA LEU A 5 9.22 -4.26 17.38
C LEU A 5 10.26 -3.59 16.48
N LEU A 6 11.42 -3.23 17.01
CA LEU A 6 12.50 -2.63 16.22
C LEU A 6 13.21 -3.67 15.35
N GLN A 7 13.12 -4.95 15.70
CA GLN A 7 13.66 -6.05 14.89
C GLN A 7 12.75 -6.38 13.70
N LYS A 8 11.43 -6.22 13.87
CA LYS A 8 10.42 -6.53 12.85
C LYS A 8 10.00 -5.32 12.01
N ALA A 9 10.39 -4.11 12.42
CA ALA A 9 10.03 -2.90 11.70
C ALA A 9 10.76 -2.82 10.35
N LEU A 10 10.00 -2.56 9.29
CA LEU A 10 10.57 -2.15 8.01
C LEU A 10 11.07 -0.71 8.14
N THR A 11 12.36 -0.50 7.90
CA THR A 11 12.94 0.83 7.85
C THR A 11 12.91 1.34 6.43
N TYR A 12 12.42 2.56 6.24
CA TYR A 12 12.43 3.24 4.94
C TYR A 12 13.17 4.56 5.08
N LYS A 13 13.91 4.94 4.03
CA LYS A 13 14.52 6.26 3.97
C LYS A 13 13.40 7.31 3.98
N LYS A 14 13.49 8.28 4.88
CA LYS A 14 12.60 9.45 4.87
C LYS A 14 12.76 10.14 3.52
N ARG A 15 11.65 10.30 2.79
CA ARG A 15 11.66 11.06 1.53
C ARG A 15 11.90 12.53 1.86
N GLU A 16 12.89 13.14 1.20
CA GLU A 16 13.20 14.57 1.37
C GLU A 16 12.15 15.46 0.70
N LYS A 17 11.53 14.96 -0.37
CA LYS A 17 10.45 15.64 -1.10
C LYS A 17 9.33 14.67 -1.40
N ILE A 18 8.10 15.15 -1.25
CA ILE A 18 6.90 14.45 -1.69
C ILE A 18 6.58 15.00 -3.08
N THR A 19 6.85 14.19 -4.10
CA THR A 19 6.46 14.52 -5.48
C THR A 19 5.22 13.73 -5.86
N ALA A 20 4.38 14.34 -6.70
CA ALA A 20 3.29 13.62 -7.33
C ALA A 20 3.84 12.40 -8.10
N PRO A 21 3.08 11.29 -8.18
CA PRO A 21 3.45 10.16 -9.01
C PRO A 21 3.51 10.59 -10.48
N THR A 22 4.61 10.30 -11.16
CA THR A 22 4.81 10.69 -12.56
C THR A 22 3.76 10.05 -13.47
N GLY A 23 3.10 10.84 -14.32
CA GLY A 23 2.07 10.34 -15.23
C GLY A 23 0.68 10.17 -14.59
N TYR A 24 0.52 10.62 -13.34
CA TYR A 24 -0.75 10.62 -12.63
C TYR A 24 -1.15 12.03 -12.22
N GLU A 25 -2.46 12.28 -12.24
CA GLU A 25 -3.09 13.49 -11.71
C GLU A 25 -4.03 13.12 -10.56
N PHE A 26 -4.21 14.02 -9.60
CA PHE A 26 -5.14 13.80 -8.51
C PHE A 26 -6.54 14.27 -8.90
N ASP A 27 -7.48 13.35 -8.98
CA ASP A 27 -8.90 13.64 -9.17
C ASP A 27 -9.53 13.94 -7.80
N CYS A 28 -9.94 15.19 -7.60
CA CYS A 28 -10.53 15.63 -6.34
C CYS A 28 -11.96 15.15 -6.12
N PHE A 29 -12.70 14.78 -7.17
CA PHE A 29 -14.04 14.24 -7.07
C PHE A 29 -14.01 12.77 -6.67
N LEU A 30 -13.05 12.01 -7.22
CA LEU A 30 -12.82 10.61 -6.84
C LEU A 30 -11.97 10.45 -5.58
N GLY A 31 -11.23 11.49 -5.20
CA GLY A 31 -10.27 11.43 -4.09
C GLY A 31 -9.09 10.49 -4.38
N ALA A 32 -8.72 10.33 -5.65
CA ALA A 32 -7.77 9.31 -6.09
C ALA A 32 -6.79 9.83 -7.15
N TRP A 33 -5.61 9.20 -7.21
CA TRP A 33 -4.67 9.42 -8.31
C TRP A 33 -5.10 8.59 -9.51
N ILE A 34 -5.29 9.27 -10.65
CA ILE A 34 -5.68 8.67 -11.92
C ILE A 34 -4.56 8.84 -12.96
N SER A 35 -4.38 7.83 -13.78
CA SER A 35 -3.43 7.84 -14.88
C SER A 35 -3.87 8.84 -15.94
N VAL A 36 -2.94 9.68 -16.41
CA VAL A 36 -3.22 10.66 -17.46
C VAL A 36 -3.46 9.97 -18.82
N SER A 37 -2.91 8.77 -19.03
CA SER A 37 -2.99 8.06 -20.32
C SER A 37 -4.30 7.31 -20.53
N ASP A 38 -4.77 6.59 -19.51
CA ASP A 38 -5.90 5.66 -19.61
C ASP A 38 -6.97 5.86 -18.53
N LYS A 39 -6.79 6.86 -17.65
CA LYS A 39 -7.70 7.18 -16.53
C LYS A 39 -7.86 6.05 -15.51
N SER A 40 -6.99 5.04 -15.54
CA SER A 40 -6.95 3.98 -14.53
C SER A 40 -6.48 4.51 -13.17
N LEU A 41 -6.96 3.90 -12.09
CA LEU A 41 -6.54 4.26 -10.74
C LEU A 41 -5.09 3.82 -10.48
N LEU A 42 -4.28 4.70 -9.90
CA LEU A 42 -2.89 4.42 -9.51
C LEU A 42 -2.77 3.18 -8.62
N VAL A 43 -3.75 2.97 -7.72
CA VAL A 43 -3.77 1.81 -6.81
C VAL A 43 -3.84 0.47 -7.54
N ASN A 44 -4.32 0.46 -8.78
CA ASN A 44 -4.42 -0.73 -9.62
C ASN A 44 -3.18 -0.92 -10.51
N HIS A 45 -2.19 -0.01 -10.47
CA HIS A 45 -0.97 -0.15 -11.25
C HIS A 45 -0.17 -1.36 -10.76
N LYS A 46 0.37 -2.16 -11.70
CA LYS A 46 1.07 -3.42 -11.38
C LYS A 46 2.24 -3.23 -10.42
N ASP A 47 2.94 -2.10 -10.56
CA ASP A 47 4.08 -1.74 -9.72
C ASP A 47 3.70 -0.81 -8.55
N PHE A 48 2.40 -0.66 -8.24
CA PHE A 48 2.00 0.17 -7.12
C PHE A 48 2.56 -0.41 -5.83
N PRO A 49 3.44 0.32 -5.11
CA PRO A 49 4.10 -0.18 -3.91
C PRO A 49 3.16 -0.22 -2.70
N GLY A 50 1.85 -0.12 -2.94
CA GLY A 50 0.84 -0.35 -1.93
C GLY A 50 0.98 -1.78 -1.48
N TYR A 51 1.75 -1.97 -0.41
CA TYR A 51 1.79 -3.19 0.37
C TYR A 51 0.34 -3.64 0.50
N GLY A 52 0.00 -4.74 -0.17
CA GLY A 52 -1.31 -5.34 -0.05
C GLY A 52 -1.63 -5.38 1.43
N THR A 53 -2.80 -4.87 1.81
CA THR A 53 -3.22 -4.96 3.20
C THR A 53 -3.05 -6.42 3.62
N LYS A 54 -2.70 -6.64 4.89
CA LYS A 54 -2.58 -7.97 5.52
C LYS A 54 -3.74 -8.94 5.22
N LYS A 55 -4.86 -8.46 4.66
CA LYS A 55 -6.01 -9.24 4.21
C LYS A 55 -5.77 -10.24 3.07
N ASN A 56 -4.55 -10.33 2.51
CA ASN A 56 -4.15 -11.47 1.68
C ASN A 56 -3.49 -12.60 2.48
N ASP A 57 -3.40 -12.50 3.81
CA ASP A 57 -3.36 -13.69 4.64
C ASP A 57 -4.70 -14.41 4.42
N ILE A 58 -4.69 -15.43 3.57
CA ILE A 58 -5.65 -16.53 3.74
C ILE A 58 -5.49 -16.93 5.20
N GLU A 59 -6.52 -16.67 6.00
CA GLU A 59 -6.56 -17.01 7.41
C GLU A 59 -6.43 -18.53 7.52
N THR A 60 -5.19 -19.02 7.59
CA THR A 60 -4.92 -20.44 7.72
C THR A 60 -5.27 -20.86 9.14
N GLY A 61 -6.54 -21.21 9.35
CA GLY A 61 -6.94 -22.24 10.30
C GLY A 61 -7.07 -21.86 11.78
N GLU A 62 -7.54 -20.66 12.11
CA GLU A 62 -8.03 -20.40 13.49
C GLU A 62 -9.56 -20.21 13.60
N ASP A 63 -10.27 -19.95 12.49
CA ASP A 63 -11.75 -19.79 12.51
C ASP A 63 -12.53 -21.12 12.55
N MET A 64 -11.85 -22.27 12.58
CA MET A 64 -12.48 -23.58 12.82
C MET A 64 -12.43 -24.05 14.29
N LYS A 65 -12.11 -23.15 15.23
CA LYS A 65 -12.11 -23.43 16.68
C LYS A 65 -13.30 -22.80 17.43
N GLY A 66 -14.43 -22.61 16.76
CA GLY A 66 -15.76 -22.54 17.38
C GLY A 66 -16.66 -23.50 16.60
N GLN A 67 -16.94 -24.70 17.12
CA GLN A 67 -18.19 -24.99 17.84
C GLN A 67 -19.44 -24.51 17.12
#